data_AF-A0A6N3GC48-F1
#
_entry.id   AF-A0A6N3GC48-F1
#
_cell.length_a   1.000
_cell.length_b   1.000
_cell.length_c   1.000
_cell.angle_alpha   90.00
_cell.angle_beta   90.00
_cell.angle_gamma   90.00
#
_symmetry.space_group_name_H-M   'P 1'
#
loop_
_entity.id
_entity.type
_entity.pdbx_description
1 polymer ?
#
loop_
_entity_poly.entity_id
_entity_poly.type
_entity_poly.pdbx_seq_one_letter_code
_entity_poly.pdbx_strand_id
1 'polypeptide(L)'
;MNRPHFLFRPNMQNEDHKRAWRLLQEVPEGQKSAFIVRAILQMDQEDRLETMLRRVLREEKITVAGQPDAAQETGLPDGMMGFLDALMDE
;
A
#
# COMPACT_ATOMS: atom_id res chain seq x y z
N MET A 1 36.17 9.11 -14.37
CA MET A 1 35.33 9.63 -13.28
C MET A 1 35.76 8.95 -11.98
N ASN A 2 36.19 9.71 -10.98
CA ASN A 2 36.52 9.13 -9.67
C ASN A 2 35.21 8.74 -8.97
N ARG A 3 35.01 7.45 -8.71
CA ARG A 3 33.84 6.99 -7.97
C ARG A 3 34.11 7.22 -6.48
N PRO A 4 33.31 8.05 -5.78
CA PRO A 4 33.50 8.23 -4.34
C PRO A 4 33.30 6.88 -3.62
N HIS A 5 34.28 6.50 -2.81
CA HIS A 5 34.18 5.29 -1.99
C HIS A 5 33.31 5.58 -0.77
N PHE A 6 32.12 4.99 -0.74
CA PHE A 6 31.28 4.97 0.45
C PHE A 6 31.64 3.76 1.31
N LEU A 7 32.08 4.03 2.54
CA LEU A 7 32.37 3.00 3.53
C LEU A 7 31.28 3.00 4.59
N PHE A 8 30.64 1.85 4.81
CA PHE A 8 29.67 1.70 5.89
C PHE A 8 30.38 1.76 7.24
N ARG A 9 30.05 2.77 8.05
CA ARG A 9 30.58 2.97 9.41
C ARG A 9 29.43 2.87 10.41
N PRO A 10 29.16 1.69 10.99
CA PRO A 10 28.07 1.52 11.92
C PRO A 10 28.31 2.32 13.21
N ASN A 11 27.28 3.01 13.69
CA ASN A 11 27.28 3.62 15.01
C ASN A 11 26.66 2.63 15.99
N MET A 12 27.45 2.10 16.92
CA MET A 12 26.98 1.10 17.88
C MET A 12 26.00 1.67 18.92
N GLN A 13 25.76 2.97 18.96
CA GLN A 13 24.70 3.55 19.78
C GLN A 13 23.32 3.45 19.11
N ASN A 14 23.28 3.29 17.79
CA ASN A 14 22.04 3.16 17.02
C ASN A 14 21.73 1.67 16.77
N GLU A 15 20.53 1.23 17.17
CA GLU A 15 20.10 -0.16 17.06
C GLU A 15 19.96 -0.63 15.60
N ASP A 16 19.54 0.24 14.68
CA ASP A 16 19.46 -0.10 13.26
C ASP A 16 20.85 -0.31 12.67
N HIS A 17 21.82 0.54 13.03
CA HIS A 17 23.21 0.36 12.60
C HIS A 17 23.81 -0.93 13.17
N LYS A 18 23.54 -1.25 14.44
CA LYS A 18 23.94 -2.54 15.05
C LYS A 18 23.33 -3.73 14.31
N ARG A 19 22.03 -3.67 14.00
CA ARG A 19 21.31 -4.74 13.30
C ARG A 19 21.83 -4.91 11.87
N ALA A 20 21.97 -3.81 11.13
CA ALA A 20 22.53 -3.81 9.78
C ALA A 20 23.98 -4.34 9.79
N TRP A 21 24.78 -3.97 10.79
CA TRP A 21 26.14 -4.49 10.96
C TRP A 21 26.17 -6.00 11.21
N ARG A 22 25.30 -6.52 12.09
CA ARG A 22 25.19 -7.96 12.34
C ARG A 22 24.82 -8.73 11.07
N LEU A 23 23.82 -8.26 10.33
CA LEU A 23 23.41 -8.86 9.05
C LEU A 23 24.56 -8.85 8.03
N LEU A 24 25.31 -7.75 7.94
CA LEU A 24 26.45 -7.65 7.03
C LEU A 24 27.62 -8.58 7.43
N GLN A 25 27.76 -8.90 8.71
CA GLN A 25 28.78 -9.84 9.20
C GLN A 25 28.45 -11.29 8.85
N GLU A 26 27.16 -11.65 8.74
CA GLU A 26 26.71 -12.99 8.34
C GLU A 26 26.94 -13.26 6.85
N VAL A 27 27.13 -12.22 6.03
CA VAL A 27 27.36 -12.35 4.59
C VAL A 27 28.79 -12.84 4.30
N PRO A 28 28.97 -13.89 3.48
CA PRO A 28 30.29 -14.38 3.08
C PRO A 28 31.19 -13.30 2.49
N GLU A 29 32.50 -13.43 2.73
CA GLU A 29 33.48 -12.53 2.13
C GLU A 29 33.42 -12.58 0.59
N GLY A 30 33.51 -11.42 -0.03
CA GLY A 30 33.30 -11.26 -1.48
C GLY A 30 31.84 -11.06 -1.91
N GLN A 31 30.85 -11.40 -1.08
CA GLN A 31 29.42 -11.25 -1.43
C GLN A 31 28.77 -9.98 -0.85
N LYS A 32 29.46 -9.28 0.06
CA LYS A 32 28.94 -8.08 0.75
C LYS A 32 28.48 -6.97 -0.22
N SER A 33 29.21 -6.74 -1.31
CA SER A 33 28.82 -5.73 -2.30
C SER A 33 27.53 -6.12 -3.03
N ALA A 34 27.40 -7.38 -3.46
CA ALA A 34 26.19 -7.87 -4.11
C ALA A 34 24.99 -7.85 -3.16
N PHE A 35 25.21 -8.19 -1.88
CA PHE A 35 24.19 -8.09 -0.84
C PHE A 35 23.67 -6.65 -0.68
N ILE A 36 24.57 -5.67 -0.58
CA ILE A 36 24.19 -4.25 -0.47
C ILE A 36 23.40 -3.80 -1.71
N VAL A 37 23.87 -4.16 -2.92
CA VAL A 37 23.15 -3.81 -4.17
C VAL A 37 21.73 -4.38 -4.17
N ARG A 38 21.58 -5.66 -3.79
CA ARG A 38 20.27 -6.30 -3.71
C ARG A 38 19.37 -5.64 -2.67
N ALA A 39 19.91 -5.31 -1.49
CA ALA A 39 19.16 -4.64 -0.44
C ALA A 39 18.64 -3.26 -0.88
N ILE A 40 19.47 -2.47 -1.58
CA ILE A 40 19.06 -1.16 -2.11
C ILE A 40 17.93 -1.31 -3.14
N LEU A 41 18.07 -2.24 -4.09
CA LEU A 41 17.04 -2.48 -5.11
C LEU A 41 15.74 -2.99 -4.50
N GLN A 42 15.81 -3.85 -3.48
CA GLN A 42 14.64 -4.35 -2.79
C GLN A 42 13.92 -3.23 -2.03
N MET A 43 14.65 -2.35 -1.35
CA MET A 43 14.06 -1.21 -0.64
C MET A 43 13.37 -0.22 -1.60
N ASP A 44 13.96 0.07 -2.75
CA ASP A 44 13.32 0.88 -3.81
C ASP A 44 12.06 0.20 -4.39
N GLN A 45 12.07 -1.13 -4.53
CA GLN A 45 10.89 -1.88 -4.98
C GLN A 45 9.77 -1.88 -3.94
N GLU A 46 10.08 -2.06 -2.65
CA GLU A 46 9.12 -2.02 -1.55
C GLU A 46 8.47 -0.64 -1.43
N ASP A 47 9.25 0.45 -1.51
CA ASP A 47 8.73 1.83 -1.47
C ASP A 47 7.79 2.14 -2.65
N ARG A 48 8.15 1.66 -3.85
CA ARG A 48 7.27 1.76 -5.03
C ARG A 48 5.98 0.97 -4.83
N LEU A 49 6.06 -0.25 -4.29
CA LEU A 49 4.89 -1.07 -4.02
C LEU A 49 3.98 -0.39 -3.00
N GLU A 50 4.52 0.12 -1.89
CA GLU A 50 3.75 0.85 -0.89
C GLU A 50 3.07 2.08 -1.49
N THR A 51 3.80 2.85 -2.30
CA THR A 51 3.26 4.01 -3.00
C THR A 51 2.13 3.62 -3.96
N MET A 52 2.30 2.55 -4.73
CA MET A 52 1.25 2.02 -5.61
C MET A 52 0.03 1.54 -4.82
N LEU A 53 0.21 0.82 -3.72
CA LEU A 53 -0.87 0.35 -2.86
C LEU A 53 -1.65 1.53 -2.26
N ARG A 54 -0.96 2.54 -1.73
CA ARG A 54 -1.60 3.76 -1.21
C ARG A 54 -2.39 4.49 -2.30
N ARG A 55 -1.88 4.51 -3.53
CA ARG A 55 -2.56 5.10 -4.68
C ARG A 55 -3.82 4.32 -5.05
N VAL A 56 -3.72 3.00 -5.26
CA VAL A 56 -4.86 2.14 -5.59
C VAL A 56 -5.92 2.24 -4.49
N LEU A 57 -5.55 2.13 -3.21
CA LEU A 57 -6.51 2.25 -2.11
C LEU A 57 -7.18 3.64 -2.04
N ARG A 58 -6.48 4.71 -2.44
CA ARG A 58 -7.08 6.05 -2.52
C ARG A 58 -8.00 6.18 -3.73
N GLU A 59 -7.59 5.67 -4.88
CA GLU A 59 -8.37 5.68 -6.12
C GLU A 59 -9.66 4.84 -5.95
N GLU A 60 -9.57 3.63 -5.39
CA GLU A 60 -10.72 2.77 -5.05
C GLU A 60 -11.64 3.44 -4.02
N LYS A 61 -11.10 4.19 -3.06
CA LYS A 61 -11.94 4.94 -2.11
C LYS A 61 -12.72 6.07 -2.78
N ILE A 62 -12.19 6.68 -3.86
CA ILE A 62 -12.94 7.64 -4.67
C ILE A 62 -13.98 6.92 -5.53
N THR A 63 -13.69 5.72 -6.04
CA THR A 63 -14.67 4.93 -6.80
C THR A 63 -15.82 4.46 -5.92
N VAL A 64 -15.55 4.08 -4.66
CA VAL A 64 -16.58 3.71 -3.67
C VAL A 64 -17.31 4.94 -3.10
N ALA A 65 -16.63 6.09 -2.93
CA ALA A 65 -17.29 7.34 -2.53
C ALA A 65 -18.03 8.04 -3.70
N GLY A 66 -17.84 7.56 -4.93
CA GLY A 66 -18.56 7.96 -6.13
C GLY A 66 -19.82 7.15 -6.38
N GLN A 67 -20.08 6.12 -5.58
CA GLN A 67 -21.45 5.66 -5.39
C GLN A 67 -22.12 6.69 -4.47
N PRO A 68 -23.08 7.51 -4.96
CA PRO A 68 -24.09 7.97 -4.02
C PRO A 68 -24.68 6.69 -3.42
N ASP A 69 -24.97 6.71 -2.12
CA ASP A 69 -25.82 5.74 -1.46
C ASP A 69 -27.13 5.56 -2.26
N ALA A 70 -27.11 4.76 -3.32
CA ALA A 70 -28.28 4.33 -4.08
C ALA A 70 -28.96 3.18 -3.35
N ALA A 71 -29.01 3.26 -2.02
CA ALA A 71 -29.54 2.26 -1.14
C ALA A 71 -30.17 2.92 0.09
N GLN A 72 -30.97 3.95 -0.14
CA GLN A 72 -32.13 4.26 0.70
C GLN A 72 -33.14 5.15 -0.03
N GLU A 73 -33.34 4.94 -1.34
CA GLU A 73 -34.71 5.10 -1.83
C GLU A 73 -35.47 3.91 -1.28
N THR A 74 -36.25 4.18 -0.23
CA THR A 74 -37.31 3.31 0.28
C THR A 74 -37.99 2.65 -0.90
N GLY A 75 -37.75 1.35 -1.07
CA GLY A 75 -38.17 0.56 -2.22
C GLY A 75 -39.67 0.38 -2.28
N LEU A 76 -40.38 1.45 -2.61
CA LEU A 76 -41.75 1.41 -3.08
C LEU A 76 -41.76 2.00 -4.49
N PRO A 77 -41.67 1.16 -5.54
CA PRO A 77 -41.97 1.58 -6.89
C PRO A 77 -43.33 2.30 -6.92
N ASP A 78 -43.43 3.47 -7.56
CA ASP A 78 -44.68 4.26 -7.65
C ASP A 78 -45.89 3.43 -8.14
N GLY A 79 -45.64 2.36 -8.90
CA GLY A 79 -46.67 1.41 -9.34
C GLY A 79 -47.29 0.57 -8.22
N MET A 80 -46.66 0.43 -7.05
CA MET A 80 -47.22 -0.30 -5.90
C MET A 80 -48.25 0.52 -5.13
N MET A 81 -48.18 1.86 -5.16
CA MET A 81 -49.24 2.70 -4.56
C MET A 81 -50.57 2.56 -5.29
N GLY A 82 -50.54 2.51 -6.63
CA GLY A 82 -51.76 2.29 -7.44
C GLY A 82 -52.40 0.91 -7.24
N PHE A 83 -51.62 -0.10 -6.86
CA PHE A 83 -52.16 -1.42 -6.51
C PHE A 83 -52.92 -1.41 -5.19
N LEU A 84 -52.42 -0.68 -4.17
CA LEU A 84 -53.10 -0.58 -2.87
C LEU A 84 -54.39 0.23 -2.96
N ASP A 85 -54.43 1.29 -3.76
CA ASP A 85 -55.66 2.06 -4.01
C ASP A 85 -56.72 1.18 -4.70
N ALA A 86 -56.33 0.39 -5.70
CA ALA A 86 -57.27 -0.50 -6.39
C ALA A 86 -57.85 -1.62 -5.50
N LEU A 87 -57.17 -1.98 -4.41
CA LEU A 87 -57.61 -3.00 -3.45
C LEU A 87 -58.48 -2.44 -2.33
N MET A 88 -58.43 -1.12 -2.09
CA MET A 88 -59.27 -0.43 -1.11
C MET A 88 -60.54 0.18 -1.72
N ASP A 89 -60.62 0.28 -3.04
CA ASP A 89 -61.79 0.77 -3.80
C ASP A 89 -62.71 -0.38 -4.29
N GLU A 90 -62.48 -1.62 -3.85
CA GLU A 90 -63.40 -2.78 -3.97
C GLU A 90 -64.29 -2.98 -2.73
#